data_AF-A0A1I3D9H9-F1
#
_entry.id   AF-A0A1I3D9H9-F1
#
_cell.length_a   1.000
_cell.length_b   1.000
_cell.length_c   1.000
_cell.angle_alpha   90.00
_cell.angle_beta   90.00
_cell.angle_gamma   90.00
#
_symmetry.space_group_name_H-M   'P 1'
#
loop_
_entity.id
_entity.type
_entity.pdbx_description
1 polymer ?
#
loop_
_entity_poly.entity_id
_entity_poly.type
_entity_poly.pdbx_seq_one_letter_code
_entity_poly.pdbx_strand_id
1 'polypeptide(L)'
;MVHKKSERRAIDGPLPPEYMEALNLVVKLVSARIDGEPGRMKAANDSLMADLLGDDPLPVPLSPVDQSVVRLLHGLLELMQVPNRFNAMATMVKLYPWGGKISRSQHLENCYYLIVHETYILEERLKVFLNALIDCAKVRSLHVDLSPIGRMITKLHQGFFGKMVAARGIHVHQQSNVPREIKRIGMLELLLMGKGEETEEAPWRVLQRLAFAEARKRWVTNADDAAKAAQYIIGRLLVQTQLVWRTVIQEELDKVQGTESERSRPRN
;
A
#
# COMPACT_ATOMS: atom_id res chain seq x y z
N MET A 1 -22.10 4.57 -33.38
CA MET A 1 -20.99 4.32 -32.44
C MET A 1 -21.49 3.34 -31.39
N VAL A 2 -21.06 2.08 -31.46
CA VAL A 2 -21.46 1.05 -30.49
C VAL A 2 -20.69 1.30 -29.20
N HIS A 3 -21.40 1.67 -28.12
CA HIS A 3 -20.84 1.64 -26.77
C HIS A 3 -20.43 0.20 -26.46
N LYS A 4 -19.14 -0.14 -26.63
CA LYS A 4 -18.57 -1.32 -25.99
C LYS A 4 -18.84 -1.18 -24.50
N LYS A 5 -19.76 -1.99 -23.98
CA LYS A 5 -19.88 -2.22 -22.53
C LYS A 5 -18.49 -2.62 -22.07
N SER A 6 -17.80 -1.69 -21.41
CA SER A 6 -16.56 -1.96 -20.69
C SER A 6 -16.82 -3.16 -19.81
N GLU A 7 -16.15 -4.29 -20.07
CA GLU A 7 -16.17 -5.43 -19.17
C GLU A 7 -15.88 -4.93 -17.74
N ARG A 8 -16.69 -5.36 -16.77
CA ARG A 8 -16.49 -5.00 -15.36
C ARG A 8 -15.09 -5.46 -14.98
N ARG A 9 -14.22 -4.53 -14.60
CA ARG A 9 -12.87 -4.87 -14.15
C ARG A 9 -12.98 -5.59 -12.81
N ALA A 10 -12.11 -6.56 -12.56
CA ALA A 10 -12.12 -7.33 -11.31
C ALA A 10 -12.02 -6.44 -10.04
N ILE A 11 -11.42 -5.25 -10.16
CA ILE A 11 -11.29 -4.24 -9.09
C ILE A 11 -12.57 -3.47 -8.77
N ASP A 12 -13.58 -3.55 -9.65
CA ASP A 12 -14.88 -2.91 -9.45
C ASP A 12 -15.87 -3.86 -8.75
N GLY A 13 -15.44 -5.08 -8.41
CA GLY A 13 -16.19 -6.02 -7.59
C GLY A 13 -16.08 -5.70 -6.09
N PRO A 14 -17.05 -6.14 -5.26
CA PRO A 14 -16.95 -6.00 -3.82
C PRO A 14 -15.72 -6.75 -3.30
N LEU A 15 -15.17 -6.28 -2.18
CA LEU A 15 -14.18 -7.06 -1.44
C LEU A 15 -14.74 -8.44 -1.10
N PRO A 16 -13.89 -9.46 -0.94
CA PRO A 16 -14.35 -10.75 -0.45
C PRO A 16 -15.16 -10.59 0.85
N PRO A 17 -16.33 -11.23 0.99
CA PRO A 17 -17.17 -11.07 2.17
C PRO A 17 -16.44 -11.46 3.47
N GLU A 18 -15.42 -12.31 3.37
CA GLU A 18 -14.60 -12.78 4.49
C GLU A 18 -13.52 -11.77 4.91
N TYR A 19 -13.34 -10.67 4.16
CA TYR A 19 -12.33 -9.64 4.46
C TYR A 19 -12.50 -9.04 5.86
N MET A 20 -13.73 -8.66 6.23
CA MET A 20 -13.98 -8.06 7.54
C MET A 20 -13.76 -9.05 8.67
N GLU A 21 -14.07 -10.33 8.44
CA GLU A 21 -13.80 -11.38 9.43
C GLU A 21 -12.28 -11.57 9.62
N ALA A 22 -11.53 -11.66 8.52
CA ALA A 22 -10.06 -11.73 8.58
C ALA A 22 -9.48 -10.50 9.32
N LEU A 23 -9.96 -9.29 9.00
CA LEU A 23 -9.53 -8.06 9.64
C LEU A 23 -9.81 -8.06 11.15
N ASN A 24 -11.01 -8.47 11.56
CA ASN A 24 -11.40 -8.53 12.96
C ASN A 24 -10.57 -9.55 13.76
N LEU A 25 -10.22 -10.68 13.15
CA LEU A 25 -9.33 -11.67 13.76
C LEU A 25 -7.93 -11.08 14.03
N VAL A 26 -7.40 -10.27 13.12
CA VAL A 26 -6.14 -9.53 13.32
C VAL A 26 -6.21 -8.64 14.55
N VAL A 27 -7.23 -7.80 14.60
CA VAL A 27 -7.39 -6.79 15.65
C VAL A 27 -7.47 -7.47 17.02
N LYS A 28 -8.22 -8.58 17.12
CA LYS A 28 -8.33 -9.36 18.35
C LYS A 28 -6.98 -9.92 18.81
N LEU A 29 -6.15 -10.42 17.90
CA LEU A 29 -4.82 -10.94 18.25
C LEU A 29 -3.88 -9.83 18.75
N VAL A 30 -3.93 -8.65 18.13
CA VAL A 30 -3.17 -7.48 18.61
C VAL A 30 -3.61 -7.13 20.04
N SER A 31 -4.92 -7.06 20.30
CA SER A 31 -5.46 -6.75 21.63
C SER A 31 -5.13 -7.81 22.69
N ALA A 32 -5.30 -9.10 22.40
CA ALA A 32 -5.06 -10.17 23.37
C ALA A 32 -3.61 -10.23 23.88
N ARG A 33 -2.64 -9.79 23.06
CA ARG A 33 -1.23 -9.73 23.47
C ARG A 33 -0.87 -8.53 24.32
N ILE A 34 -1.65 -7.45 24.21
CA ILE A 34 -1.46 -6.24 25.02
C ILE A 34 -1.80 -6.54 26.49
N ASP A 35 -2.78 -7.40 26.74
CA ASP A 35 -3.32 -7.64 28.08
C ASP A 35 -2.55 -8.71 28.91
N GLY A 36 -1.77 -9.59 28.26
CA GLY A 36 -1.13 -10.74 28.92
C GLY A 36 0.13 -10.42 29.76
N GLU A 37 0.89 -9.37 29.41
CA GLU A 37 2.19 -9.04 30.02
C GLU A 37 2.39 -7.51 30.20
N PRO A 38 1.96 -6.93 31.34
CA PRO A 38 2.06 -5.49 31.60
C PRO A 38 3.49 -4.93 31.49
N GLY A 39 4.51 -5.73 31.84
CA GLY A 39 5.91 -5.36 31.72
C GLY A 39 6.39 -5.20 30.27
N ARG A 40 5.86 -6.01 29.35
CA ARG A 40 6.12 -5.86 27.90
C ARG A 40 5.46 -4.63 27.32
N MET A 41 4.22 -4.33 27.72
CA MET A 41 3.53 -3.12 27.30
C MET A 41 4.25 -1.87 27.76
N LYS A 42 4.76 -1.87 29.01
CA LYS A 42 5.58 -0.79 29.50
C LYS A 42 6.87 -0.63 28.67
N ALA A 43 7.60 -1.72 28.41
CA ALA A 43 8.81 -1.67 27.59
C ALA A 43 8.54 -1.21 26.14
N ALA A 44 7.42 -1.63 25.54
CA ALA A 44 7.00 -1.18 24.22
C ALA A 44 6.63 0.30 24.20
N ASN A 45 5.90 0.78 25.22
CA ASN A 45 5.58 2.20 25.37
C ASN A 45 6.82 3.05 25.63
N ASP A 46 7.74 2.57 26.47
CA ASP A 46 9.01 3.26 26.76
C ASP A 46 9.89 3.33 25.49
N SER A 47 9.93 2.24 24.70
CA SER A 47 10.61 2.23 23.40
C SER A 47 9.96 3.16 22.38
N LEU A 48 8.63 3.20 22.32
CA LEU A 48 7.90 4.10 21.42
C LEU A 48 8.11 5.56 21.83
N MET A 49 8.12 5.83 23.14
CA MET A 49 8.36 7.16 23.67
C MET A 49 9.78 7.63 23.35
N ALA A 50 10.79 6.76 23.49
CA ALA A 50 12.15 7.05 23.09
C ALA A 50 12.24 7.44 21.60
N ASP A 51 11.64 6.64 20.71
CA ASP A 51 11.59 6.93 19.27
C ASP A 51 10.89 8.28 18.96
N LEU A 52 9.76 8.55 19.62
CA LEU A 52 9.04 9.82 19.47
C LEU A 52 9.82 11.04 19.98
N LEU A 53 10.71 10.84 20.94
CA LEU A 53 11.61 11.86 21.49
C LEU A 53 12.91 11.99 20.67
N GLY A 54 13.13 11.12 19.69
CA GLY A 54 14.34 11.08 18.86
C GLY A 54 15.52 10.34 19.50
N ASP A 55 15.27 9.60 20.58
CA ASP A 55 16.22 8.69 21.19
C ASP A 55 16.19 7.32 20.50
N ASP A 56 17.27 6.55 20.62
CA ASP A 56 17.30 5.18 20.08
C ASP A 56 16.22 4.31 20.77
N PRO A 57 15.36 3.63 19.98
CA PRO A 57 14.32 2.78 20.55
C PRO A 57 14.93 1.63 21.36
N LEU A 58 14.40 1.41 22.56
CA LEU A 58 14.86 0.35 23.45
C LEU A 58 14.44 -1.03 22.89
N PRO A 59 15.37 -1.99 22.78
CA PRO A 59 15.03 -3.30 22.25
C PRO A 59 14.04 -4.01 23.16
N VAL A 60 12.85 -4.33 22.65
CA VAL A 60 11.86 -5.16 23.35
C VAL A 60 12.18 -6.63 23.06
N PRO A 61 12.62 -7.43 24.04
CA PRO A 61 12.93 -8.84 23.82
C PRO A 61 11.66 -9.63 23.49
N LEU A 62 11.61 -10.14 22.25
CA LEU A 62 10.53 -10.98 21.73
C LEU A 62 11.05 -12.41 21.55
N SER A 63 10.25 -13.41 21.92
CA SER A 63 10.58 -14.79 21.60
C SER A 63 10.60 -14.99 20.08
N PRO A 64 11.32 -15.99 19.53
CA PRO A 64 11.33 -16.24 18.09
C PRO A 64 9.93 -16.45 17.49
N VAL A 65 9.01 -17.05 18.26
CA VAL A 65 7.61 -17.22 17.88
C VAL A 65 6.91 -15.86 17.80
N ASP A 66 7.09 -15.00 18.79
CA ASP A 66 6.52 -13.65 18.85
C ASP A 66 7.04 -12.75 17.72
N GLN A 67 8.33 -12.88 17.39
CA GLN A 67 8.95 -12.11 16.31
C GLN A 67 8.29 -12.41 14.95
N SER A 68 7.97 -13.67 14.67
CA SER A 68 7.31 -14.06 13.42
C SER A 68 5.90 -13.46 13.29
N VAL A 69 5.14 -13.45 14.39
CA VAL A 69 3.79 -12.88 14.46
C VAL A 69 3.84 -11.35 14.35
N VAL A 70 4.77 -10.70 15.05
CA VAL A 70 4.95 -9.24 14.97
C VAL A 70 5.34 -8.81 13.56
N ARG A 71 6.24 -9.53 12.88
CA ARG A 71 6.59 -9.25 11.48
C ARG A 71 5.38 -9.39 10.55
N LEU A 72 4.56 -10.41 10.74
CA LEU A 72 3.33 -10.62 9.97
C LEU A 72 2.34 -9.47 10.17
N LEU A 73 2.12 -9.04 11.42
CA LEU A 73 1.27 -7.91 11.78
C LEU A 73 1.79 -6.59 11.18
N HIS A 74 3.09 -6.33 11.30
CA HIS A 74 3.72 -5.14 10.72
C HIS A 74 3.54 -5.10 9.21
N GLY A 75 3.84 -6.21 8.51
CA GLY A 75 3.65 -6.30 7.07
C GLY A 75 2.19 -6.06 6.65
N LEU A 76 1.22 -6.54 7.45
CA LEU A 76 -0.18 -6.25 7.19
C LEU A 76 -0.51 -4.76 7.36
N LEU A 77 -0.10 -4.15 8.48
CA LEU A 77 -0.34 -2.73 8.73
C LEU A 77 0.23 -1.86 7.60
N GLU A 78 1.43 -2.18 7.14
CA GLU A 78 2.04 -1.51 6.00
C GLU A 78 1.24 -1.66 4.70
N LEU A 79 0.77 -2.88 4.39
CA LEU A 79 -0.07 -3.13 3.22
C LEU A 79 -1.39 -2.35 3.29
N MET A 80 -2.04 -2.33 4.45
CA MET A 80 -3.32 -1.65 4.68
C MET A 80 -3.24 -0.12 4.46
N GLN A 81 -2.06 0.48 4.58
CA GLN A 81 -1.87 1.91 4.29
C GLN A 81 -1.72 2.23 2.80
N VAL A 82 -1.40 1.24 1.96
CA VAL A 82 -1.14 1.47 0.52
C VAL A 82 -2.35 2.09 -0.21
N PRO A 83 -3.60 1.58 -0.04
CA PRO A 83 -4.76 2.21 -0.67
C PRO A 83 -4.95 3.68 -0.24
N ASN A 84 -4.72 4.00 1.02
CA ASN A 84 -4.81 5.36 1.55
C ASN A 84 -3.79 6.29 0.89
N ARG A 85 -2.56 5.81 0.68
CA ARG A 85 -1.51 6.57 0.00
C ARG A 85 -1.86 6.85 -1.46
N PHE A 86 -2.41 5.87 -2.18
CA PHE A 86 -2.91 6.11 -3.55
C PHE A 86 -4.06 7.12 -3.57
N ASN A 87 -5.00 7.07 -2.62
CA ASN A 87 -6.07 8.07 -2.49
C ASN A 87 -5.51 9.47 -2.20
N ALA A 88 -4.48 9.58 -1.36
CA ALA A 88 -3.79 10.83 -1.11
C ALA A 88 -3.10 11.34 -2.39
N MET A 89 -2.44 10.48 -3.15
CA MET A 89 -1.83 10.83 -4.44
C MET A 89 -2.89 11.29 -5.46
N ALA A 90 -4.05 10.64 -5.52
CA ALA A 90 -5.17 11.10 -6.36
C ALA A 90 -5.60 12.53 -5.97
N THR A 91 -5.61 12.84 -4.67
CA THR A 91 -5.89 14.18 -4.15
C THR A 91 -4.78 15.17 -4.54
N MET A 92 -3.52 14.78 -4.45
CA MET A 92 -2.39 15.61 -4.90
C MET A 92 -2.44 15.88 -6.41
N VAL A 93 -2.86 14.93 -7.24
CA VAL A 93 -3.07 15.16 -8.68
C VAL A 93 -4.27 16.08 -8.90
N LYS A 94 -5.34 15.95 -8.10
CA LYS A 94 -6.50 16.85 -8.14
C LYS A 94 -6.11 18.28 -7.76
N LEU A 95 -5.22 18.49 -6.81
CA LEU A 95 -4.86 19.83 -6.36
C LEU A 95 -3.65 20.34 -7.13
N TYR A 96 -3.70 21.59 -7.59
CA TYR A 96 -2.51 22.29 -8.06
C TYR A 96 -2.33 23.55 -7.22
N PRO A 97 -1.73 23.44 -6.03
CA PRO A 97 -1.71 24.52 -5.03
C PRO A 97 -0.63 25.57 -5.30
N TRP A 98 0.19 25.40 -6.34
CA TRP A 98 1.44 26.14 -6.48
C TRP A 98 1.28 27.54 -7.05
N GLY A 99 0.13 27.91 -7.60
CA GLY A 99 -0.09 29.25 -8.17
C GLY A 99 0.93 29.67 -9.24
N GLY A 100 1.62 28.72 -9.87
CA GLY A 100 2.69 28.97 -10.85
C GLY A 100 4.13 28.91 -10.32
N LYS A 101 4.36 28.73 -9.00
CA LYS A 101 5.72 28.58 -8.42
C LYS A 101 6.46 27.34 -8.91
N ILE A 102 5.72 26.27 -9.22
CA ILE A 102 6.19 25.04 -9.87
C ILE A 102 5.36 24.90 -11.14
N SER A 103 5.94 24.46 -12.26
CA SER A 103 5.17 24.30 -13.50
C SER A 103 4.13 23.19 -13.39
N ARG A 104 3.12 23.19 -14.27
CA ARG A 104 2.09 22.15 -14.27
C ARG A 104 2.65 20.81 -14.70
N SER A 105 3.60 20.80 -15.63
CA SER A 105 4.30 19.59 -16.04
C SER A 105 5.11 19.00 -14.88
N GLN A 106 5.89 19.82 -14.17
CA GLN A 106 6.72 19.37 -13.05
C GLN A 106 5.87 18.87 -11.87
N HIS A 107 4.75 19.51 -11.56
CA HIS A 107 3.80 19.01 -10.55
C HIS A 107 3.28 17.61 -10.91
N LEU A 108 2.78 17.42 -12.14
CA LEU A 108 2.26 16.13 -12.57
C LEU A 108 3.35 15.07 -12.65
N GLU A 109 4.56 15.45 -13.06
CA GLU A 109 5.71 14.56 -13.09
C GLU A 109 6.06 14.06 -11.68
N ASN A 110 6.09 14.94 -10.68
CA ASN A 110 6.31 14.55 -9.28
C ASN A 110 5.20 13.59 -8.78
N CYS A 111 3.93 13.90 -9.06
CA CYS A 111 2.83 13.01 -8.69
C CYS A 111 2.92 11.65 -9.40
N TYR A 112 3.30 11.64 -10.68
CA TYR A 112 3.56 10.42 -11.43
C TYR A 112 4.63 9.56 -10.76
N TYR A 113 5.77 10.16 -10.38
CA TYR A 113 6.83 9.43 -9.69
C TYR A 113 6.38 8.85 -8.36
N LEU A 114 5.59 9.58 -7.57
CA LEU A 114 5.03 9.07 -6.32
C LEU A 114 4.14 7.84 -6.55
N ILE A 115 3.26 7.88 -7.55
CA ILE A 115 2.36 6.76 -7.90
C ILE A 115 3.17 5.53 -8.31
N VAL A 116 4.16 5.71 -9.18
CA VAL A 116 5.03 4.63 -9.66
C VAL A 116 5.90 4.07 -8.53
N HIS A 117 6.37 4.93 -7.62
CA HIS A 117 7.15 4.51 -6.48
C HIS A 117 6.33 3.70 -5.48
N GLU A 118 5.13 4.16 -5.13
CA GLU A 118 4.24 3.42 -4.23
C GLU A 118 3.82 2.07 -4.82
N THR A 119 3.65 2.01 -6.14
CA THR A 119 3.42 0.76 -6.86
C THR A 119 4.56 -0.24 -6.64
N TYR A 120 5.80 0.21 -6.72
CA TYR A 120 6.95 -0.64 -6.41
C TYR A 120 7.02 -1.04 -4.93
N ILE A 121 6.76 -0.10 -4.02
CA ILE A 121 6.72 -0.37 -2.58
C ILE A 121 5.66 -1.44 -2.26
N LEU A 122 4.49 -1.38 -2.90
CA LEU A 122 3.46 -2.41 -2.77
C LEU A 122 4.00 -3.79 -3.16
N GLU A 123 4.73 -3.90 -4.28
CA GLU A 123 5.34 -5.17 -4.70
C GLU A 123 6.26 -5.75 -3.61
N GLU A 124 7.17 -4.92 -3.09
CA GLU A 124 8.14 -5.35 -2.07
C GLU A 124 7.45 -5.72 -0.77
N ARG A 125 6.44 -4.95 -0.34
CA ARG A 125 5.65 -5.26 0.86
C ARG A 125 4.86 -6.55 0.73
N LEU A 126 4.31 -6.84 -0.44
CA LEU A 126 3.62 -8.09 -0.70
C LEU A 126 4.59 -9.29 -0.59
N LYS A 127 5.81 -9.17 -1.12
CA LYS A 127 6.86 -10.20 -0.97
C LYS A 127 7.24 -10.41 0.50
N VAL A 128 7.50 -9.32 1.22
CA VAL A 128 7.85 -9.37 2.65
C VAL A 128 6.74 -10.02 3.47
N PHE A 129 5.48 -9.63 3.23
CA PHE A 129 4.34 -10.21 3.93
C PHE A 129 4.17 -11.71 3.66
N LEU A 130 4.30 -12.13 2.40
CA LEU A 130 4.24 -13.55 2.04
C LEU A 130 5.35 -14.36 2.72
N ASN A 131 6.57 -13.82 2.77
CA ASN A 131 7.68 -14.48 3.47
C ASN A 131 7.42 -14.57 4.98
N ALA A 132 6.92 -13.50 5.59
CA ALA A 132 6.55 -13.52 7.00
C ALA A 132 5.46 -14.56 7.31
N LEU A 133 4.49 -14.73 6.39
CA LEU A 133 3.46 -15.75 6.50
C LEU A 133 4.05 -17.18 6.40
N ILE A 134 4.96 -17.40 5.46
CA ILE A 134 5.68 -18.68 5.31
C ILE A 134 6.46 -19.00 6.59
N ASP A 135 7.21 -18.04 7.11
CA ASP A 135 8.03 -18.22 8.31
C ASP A 135 7.15 -18.52 9.53
N CYS A 136 6.02 -17.82 9.67
CA CYS A 136 5.06 -18.09 10.73
C CYS A 136 4.47 -19.50 10.64
N ALA A 137 4.12 -19.96 9.44
CA ALA A 137 3.63 -21.33 9.22
C ALA A 137 4.71 -22.39 9.55
N LYS A 138 5.96 -22.16 9.14
CA LYS A 138 7.10 -23.07 9.41
C LYS A 138 7.39 -23.20 10.90
N VAL A 139 7.43 -22.09 11.64
CA VAL A 139 7.66 -22.10 13.10
C VAL A 139 6.58 -22.91 13.83
N ARG A 140 5.38 -22.97 13.28
CA ARG A 140 4.24 -23.74 13.81
C ARG A 140 4.11 -25.15 13.23
N SER A 141 5.08 -25.61 12.43
CA SER A 141 5.04 -26.90 11.73
C SER A 141 3.81 -27.10 10.84
N LEU A 142 3.19 -26.01 10.38
CA LEU A 142 2.05 -26.05 9.47
C LEU A 142 2.54 -26.22 8.05
N HIS A 143 2.05 -27.26 7.37
CA HIS A 143 2.24 -27.40 5.92
C HIS A 143 1.20 -26.55 5.20
N VAL A 144 1.63 -25.38 4.73
CA VAL A 144 0.78 -24.44 3.98
C VAL A 144 1.40 -24.23 2.61
N ASP A 145 0.70 -24.65 1.56
CA ASP A 145 1.10 -24.31 0.19
C ASP A 145 0.63 -22.90 -0.15
N LEU A 146 1.56 -21.94 -0.08
CA LEU A 146 1.33 -20.54 -0.42
C LEU A 146 1.67 -20.22 -1.89
N SER A 147 2.15 -21.20 -2.66
CA SER A 147 2.53 -21.03 -4.07
C SER A 147 1.39 -20.57 -4.98
N PRO A 148 0.14 -21.05 -4.82
CA PRO A 148 -1.01 -20.54 -5.58
C PRO A 148 -1.29 -19.05 -5.30
N ILE A 149 -1.12 -18.63 -4.05
CA ILE A 149 -1.36 -17.25 -3.60
C ILE A 149 -0.26 -16.34 -4.15
N GLY A 150 1.00 -16.74 -4.03
CA GLY A 150 2.14 -16.02 -4.61
C GLY A 150 1.95 -15.83 -6.12
N ARG A 151 1.62 -16.89 -6.87
CA ARG A 151 1.34 -16.81 -8.31
C ARG A 151 0.17 -15.89 -8.65
N MET A 152 -0.92 -15.95 -7.87
CA MET A 152 -2.08 -15.08 -8.06
C MET A 152 -1.70 -13.61 -7.84
N ILE A 153 -0.95 -13.30 -6.78
CA ILE A 153 -0.51 -11.95 -6.44
C ILE A 153 0.44 -11.43 -7.51
N THR A 154 1.43 -12.21 -7.93
CA THR A 154 2.32 -11.83 -9.03
C THR A 154 1.52 -11.54 -10.30
N LYS A 155 0.53 -12.38 -10.63
CA LYS A 155 -0.32 -12.18 -11.82
C LYS A 155 -1.18 -10.92 -11.72
N LEU A 156 -1.81 -10.68 -10.57
CA LEU A 156 -2.62 -9.48 -10.33
C LEU A 156 -1.73 -8.23 -10.36
N HIS A 157 -0.61 -8.26 -9.65
CA HIS A 157 0.36 -7.18 -9.62
C HIS A 157 0.90 -6.87 -11.03
N GLN A 158 1.37 -7.86 -11.78
CA GLN A 158 1.84 -7.66 -13.15
C GLN A 158 0.73 -7.15 -14.08
N GLY A 159 -0.51 -7.65 -13.91
CA GLY A 159 -1.65 -7.23 -14.71
C GLY A 159 -2.06 -5.76 -14.49
N PHE A 160 -2.04 -5.28 -13.24
CA PHE A 160 -2.45 -3.91 -12.91
C PHE A 160 -1.29 -2.92 -12.96
N PHE A 161 -0.13 -3.34 -12.48
CA PHE A 161 0.99 -2.47 -12.16
C PHE A 161 2.23 -2.73 -13.02
N GLY A 162 2.30 -3.84 -13.75
CA GLY A 162 3.49 -4.23 -14.51
C GLY A 162 3.99 -3.14 -15.47
N LYS A 163 3.08 -2.36 -16.08
CA LYS A 163 3.47 -1.21 -16.93
C LYS A 163 4.07 -0.06 -16.12
N MET A 164 3.56 0.22 -14.91
CA MET A 164 4.09 1.26 -14.03
C MET A 164 5.44 0.86 -13.44
N VAL A 165 5.59 -0.40 -13.02
CA VAL A 165 6.86 -0.94 -12.51
C VAL A 165 7.93 -0.99 -13.59
N ALA A 166 7.59 -1.46 -14.80
CA ALA A 166 8.51 -1.41 -15.94
C ALA A 166 8.91 0.04 -16.26
N ALA A 167 7.98 0.99 -16.18
CA ALA A 167 8.30 2.40 -16.36
C ALA A 167 9.29 2.92 -15.29
N ARG A 168 9.17 2.48 -14.03
CA ARG A 168 10.15 2.76 -12.97
C ARG A 168 11.53 2.19 -13.30
N GLY A 169 11.59 0.92 -13.69
CA GLY A 169 12.86 0.26 -14.01
C GLY A 169 13.61 0.96 -15.14
N ILE A 170 12.91 1.37 -16.19
CA ILE A 170 13.49 2.17 -17.29
C ILE A 170 13.95 3.54 -16.77
N HIS A 171 13.16 4.19 -15.93
CA HIS A 171 13.47 5.50 -15.36
C HIS A 171 14.74 5.47 -14.49
N VAL A 172 14.92 4.44 -13.68
CA VAL A 172 16.10 4.29 -12.78
C VAL A 172 17.38 3.97 -13.57
N HIS A 173 17.29 3.32 -14.74
CA HIS A 173 18.46 2.73 -15.39
C HIS A 173 18.83 3.27 -16.79
N GLN A 174 17.96 4.02 -17.48
CA GLN A 174 18.21 4.37 -18.89
C GLN A 174 17.91 5.83 -19.26
N GLN A 175 16.69 6.31 -19.03
CA GLN A 175 16.27 7.66 -19.40
C GLN A 175 15.00 8.04 -18.65
N SER A 176 14.77 9.35 -18.41
CA SER A 176 13.56 9.83 -17.74
C SER A 176 12.30 9.43 -18.52
N ASN A 177 11.69 8.32 -18.11
CA ASN A 177 10.48 7.78 -18.73
C ASN A 177 9.23 8.51 -18.24
N VAL A 178 9.12 9.79 -18.61
CA VAL A 178 7.95 10.61 -18.32
C VAL A 178 6.84 10.29 -19.33
N PRO A 179 5.59 10.05 -18.90
CA PRO A 179 4.44 9.85 -19.78
C PRO A 179 4.30 10.94 -20.84
N ARG A 180 3.91 10.55 -22.07
CA ARG A 180 3.80 11.45 -23.22
C ARG A 180 2.92 12.66 -22.94
N GLU A 181 1.82 12.48 -22.21
CA GLU A 181 0.91 13.56 -21.85
C GLU A 181 1.55 14.61 -20.94
N ILE A 182 2.45 14.22 -20.03
CA ILE A 182 3.19 15.16 -19.17
C ILE A 182 4.26 15.87 -20.00
N LYS A 183 4.98 15.14 -20.87
CA LYS A 183 5.94 15.72 -21.83
C LYS A 183 5.27 16.75 -22.75
N ARG A 184 4.03 16.50 -23.19
CA ARG A 184 3.24 17.44 -24.01
C ARG A 184 2.98 18.75 -23.27
N ILE A 185 2.67 18.69 -21.97
CA ILE A 185 2.46 19.90 -21.16
C ILE A 185 3.77 20.66 -21.02
N GLY A 186 4.87 19.98 -20.73
CA GLY A 186 6.19 20.61 -20.63
C GLY A 186 6.61 21.29 -21.94
N MET A 187 6.36 20.67 -23.09
CA MET A 187 6.59 21.28 -24.40
C MET A 187 5.75 22.55 -24.61
N LEU A 188 4.46 22.52 -24.26
CA LEU A 188 3.59 23.70 -24.36
C LEU A 188 4.03 24.82 -23.41
N GLU A 189 4.52 24.47 -22.22
CA GLU A 189 5.10 25.44 -21.29
C GLU A 189 6.37 26.07 -21.85
N LEU A 190 7.26 25.30 -22.49
CA LEU A 190 8.46 25.82 -23.15
C LEU A 190 8.12 26.77 -24.31
N LEU A 191 7.12 26.44 -25.13
CA LEU A 191 6.66 27.30 -26.22
C LEU A 191 6.09 28.64 -25.70
N LEU A 192 5.48 28.62 -24.51
CA LEU A 192 4.98 29.81 -23.81
C LEU A 192 6.08 30.65 -23.13
N MET A 193 7.33 30.17 -23.06
CA MET A 193 8.46 30.94 -22.53
C MET A 193 9.11 31.84 -23.60
N GLY A 194 8.76 31.65 -24.88
CA GLY A 194 9.22 32.51 -25.97
C GLY A 194 8.65 33.93 -25.86
N LYS A 195 9.43 34.95 -26.22
CA LYS A 195 9.00 36.35 -26.27
C LYS A 195 8.15 36.62 -27.53
N GLY A 196 7.00 35.96 -27.65
CA GLY A 196 6.02 36.22 -28.71
C GLY A 196 5.11 37.41 -28.36
N GLU A 197 4.38 37.92 -29.35
CA GLU A 197 3.28 38.86 -29.08
C GLU A 197 2.15 38.13 -28.32
N GLU A 198 1.45 38.82 -27.40
CA GLU A 198 0.40 38.21 -26.56
C GLU A 198 -0.71 37.49 -27.37
N THR A 199 -0.96 37.96 -28.60
CA THR A 199 -1.90 37.38 -29.57
C THR A 199 -1.45 36.01 -30.09
N GLU A 200 -0.15 35.77 -30.25
CA GLU A 200 0.41 34.49 -30.67
C GLU A 200 0.44 33.45 -29.52
N GLU A 201 0.46 33.90 -28.26
CA GLU A 201 0.46 33.04 -27.08
C GLU A 201 -0.92 32.45 -26.74
N ALA A 202 -2.01 33.11 -27.15
CA ALA A 202 -3.37 32.74 -26.75
C ALA A 202 -3.75 31.28 -27.11
N PRO A 203 -3.48 30.76 -28.33
CA PRO A 203 -3.74 29.37 -28.68
C PRO A 203 -2.94 28.38 -27.82
N TRP A 204 -1.67 28.68 -27.54
CA TRP A 204 -0.79 27.83 -26.75
C TRP A 204 -1.25 27.76 -25.28
N ARG A 205 -1.71 28.87 -24.70
CA ARG A 205 -2.29 28.90 -23.35
C ARG A 205 -3.55 28.04 -23.25
N VAL A 206 -4.41 28.07 -24.27
CA VAL A 206 -5.61 27.21 -24.33
C VAL A 206 -5.22 25.74 -24.42
N LEU A 207 -4.30 25.39 -25.33
CA LEU A 207 -3.83 24.01 -25.48
C LEU A 207 -3.15 23.48 -24.22
N GLN A 208 -2.37 24.31 -23.53
CA GLN A 208 -1.71 23.95 -22.27
C GLN A 208 -2.73 23.63 -21.16
N ARG A 209 -3.77 24.47 -21.03
CA ARG A 209 -4.87 24.22 -20.06
C ARG A 209 -5.62 22.92 -20.36
N LEU A 210 -5.93 22.67 -21.63
CA LEU A 210 -6.62 21.45 -22.05
C LEU A 210 -5.75 20.20 -21.81
N ALA A 211 -4.47 20.24 -22.22
CA ALA A 211 -3.53 19.14 -22.01
C ALA A 211 -3.36 18.84 -20.51
N PHE A 212 -3.27 19.88 -19.67
CA PHE A 212 -3.21 19.71 -18.22
C PHE A 212 -4.48 19.08 -17.64
N ALA A 213 -5.67 19.55 -18.04
CA ALA A 213 -6.93 18.99 -17.57
C ALA A 213 -7.09 17.52 -17.96
N GLU A 214 -6.71 17.16 -19.19
CA GLU A 214 -6.73 15.79 -19.69
C GLU A 214 -5.77 14.88 -18.91
N ALA A 215 -4.51 15.30 -18.77
CA ALA A 215 -3.51 14.54 -18.02
C ALA A 215 -3.91 14.39 -16.55
N ARG A 216 -4.40 15.46 -15.92
CA ARG A 216 -4.89 15.43 -14.54
C ARG A 216 -6.03 14.42 -14.38
N LYS A 217 -7.05 14.46 -15.25
CA LYS A 217 -8.17 13.49 -15.19
C LYS A 217 -7.65 12.05 -15.28
N ARG A 218 -6.75 11.78 -16.22
CA ARG A 218 -6.15 10.46 -16.42
C ARG A 218 -5.37 9.98 -15.19
N TRP A 219 -4.52 10.82 -14.63
CA TRP A 219 -3.67 10.45 -13.49
C TRP A 219 -4.45 10.33 -12.19
N VAL A 220 -5.53 11.10 -12.03
CA VAL A 220 -6.52 10.85 -10.95
C VAL A 220 -7.12 9.47 -11.09
N THR A 221 -7.64 9.11 -12.28
CA THR A 221 -8.22 7.79 -12.51
C THR A 221 -7.20 6.67 -12.28
N ASN A 222 -5.95 6.84 -12.74
CA ASN A 222 -4.90 5.86 -12.50
C ASN A 222 -4.62 5.65 -11.01
N ALA A 223 -4.58 6.72 -10.21
CA ALA A 223 -4.35 6.63 -8.77
C ALA A 223 -5.55 6.00 -8.04
N ASP A 224 -6.78 6.38 -8.39
CA ASP A 224 -7.99 5.78 -7.84
C ASP A 224 -8.10 4.28 -8.20
N ASP A 225 -7.77 3.91 -9.44
CA ASP A 225 -7.74 2.51 -9.88
C ASP A 225 -6.62 1.71 -9.20
N ALA A 226 -5.46 2.34 -8.96
CA ALA A 226 -4.36 1.74 -8.20
C ALA A 226 -4.76 1.48 -6.74
N ALA A 227 -5.47 2.41 -6.09
CA ALA A 227 -6.00 2.23 -4.75
C ALA A 227 -6.94 1.02 -4.67
N LYS A 228 -7.89 0.91 -5.61
CA LYS A 228 -8.81 -0.23 -5.72
C LYS A 228 -8.09 -1.54 -5.99
N ALA A 229 -7.12 -1.54 -6.90
CA ALA A 229 -6.33 -2.72 -7.22
C ALA A 229 -5.52 -3.20 -6.01
N ALA A 230 -4.88 -2.28 -5.28
CA ALA A 230 -4.18 -2.60 -4.04
C ALA A 230 -5.13 -3.20 -3.01
N GLN A 231 -6.29 -2.57 -2.78
CA GLN A 231 -7.29 -3.06 -1.84
C GLN A 231 -7.82 -4.46 -2.22
N TYR A 232 -8.04 -4.70 -3.51
CA TYR A 232 -8.45 -6.00 -4.03
C TYR A 232 -7.37 -7.08 -3.79
N ILE A 233 -6.10 -6.78 -4.10
CA ILE A 233 -4.98 -7.71 -3.89
C ILE A 233 -4.83 -8.02 -2.40
N ILE A 234 -4.85 -7.00 -1.54
CA ILE A 234 -4.74 -7.14 -0.08
C ILE A 234 -5.91 -7.97 0.46
N GLY A 235 -7.13 -7.68 0.02
CA GLY A 235 -8.30 -8.43 0.46
C GLY A 235 -8.25 -9.91 0.06
N ARG A 236 -7.83 -10.21 -1.17
CA ARG A 236 -7.65 -11.60 -1.61
C ARG A 236 -6.55 -12.30 -0.83
N LEU A 237 -5.44 -11.61 -0.57
CA LEU A 237 -4.35 -12.12 0.24
C LEU A 237 -4.86 -12.46 1.65
N LEU A 238 -5.56 -11.54 2.32
CA LEU A 238 -6.11 -11.74 3.66
C LEU A 238 -7.04 -12.96 3.76
N VAL A 239 -7.93 -13.16 2.78
CA VAL A 239 -8.80 -14.35 2.76
C VAL A 239 -7.97 -15.63 2.65
N GLN A 240 -6.98 -15.64 1.76
CA GLN A 240 -6.15 -16.83 1.57
C GLN A 240 -5.23 -17.10 2.76
N THR A 241 -4.87 -16.08 3.53
CA THR A 241 -4.11 -16.23 4.76
C THR A 241 -4.97 -16.66 5.96
N GLN A 242 -6.31 -16.67 5.85
CA GLN A 242 -7.20 -17.00 6.97
C GLN A 242 -6.92 -18.35 7.62
N LEU A 243 -6.43 -19.35 6.89
CA LEU A 243 -6.10 -20.66 7.49
C LEU A 243 -4.94 -20.57 8.47
N VAL A 244 -3.81 -19.97 8.04
CA VAL A 244 -2.65 -19.73 8.91
C VAL A 244 -3.04 -18.83 10.07
N TRP A 245 -3.82 -17.79 9.77
CA TRP A 245 -4.27 -16.82 10.75
C TRP A 245 -5.18 -17.45 11.78
N ARG A 246 -6.21 -18.22 11.40
CA ARG A 246 -7.12 -18.86 12.35
C ARG A 246 -6.38 -19.82 13.27
N THR A 247 -5.45 -20.62 12.76
CA THR A 247 -4.69 -21.55 13.61
C THR A 247 -3.74 -20.80 14.55
N VAL A 248 -2.96 -19.84 14.03
CA VAL A 248 -2.06 -19.02 14.85
C VAL A 248 -2.84 -18.20 15.88
N ILE A 249 -3.97 -17.61 15.48
CA ILE A 249 -4.81 -16.78 16.34
C ILE A 249 -5.52 -17.61 17.38
N GLN A 250 -6.07 -18.77 17.02
CA GLN A 250 -6.75 -19.64 17.98
C GLN A 250 -5.77 -20.18 19.02
N GLU A 251 -4.61 -20.69 18.62
CA GLU A 251 -3.58 -21.15 19.57
C GLU A 251 -3.10 -20.05 20.51
N GLU A 252 -2.97 -18.81 20.01
CA GLU A 252 -2.55 -17.68 20.85
C GLU A 252 -3.69 -17.19 21.76
N LEU A 253 -4.94 -17.19 21.29
CA LEU A 253 -6.11 -16.88 22.12
C LEU A 253 -6.28 -17.93 23.23
N ASP A 254 -6.11 -19.22 22.90
CA ASP A 254 -6.21 -20.32 23.85
C ASP A 254 -5.12 -20.22 24.94
N LYS A 255 -3.90 -19.82 24.57
CA LYS A 255 -2.82 -19.55 25.55
C LYS A 255 -3.20 -18.42 26.50
N VAL A 256 -3.68 -17.29 25.97
CA VAL A 256 -4.08 -16.14 26.78
C VAL A 256 -5.21 -16.50 27.74
N GLN A 257 -6.25 -17.17 27.24
CA GLN A 257 -7.40 -17.62 28.05
C GLN A 257 -7.01 -18.68 29.10
N GLY A 258 -6.09 -19.59 28.77
CA GLY A 258 -5.55 -20.58 29.70
C GLY A 258 -4.80 -19.94 30.87
N THR A 259 -3.96 -18.93 30.60
CA THR A 259 -3.24 -18.18 31.65
C THR A 259 -4.16 -17.38 32.58
N GLU A 260 -5.29 -16.86 32.08
CA GLU A 260 -6.29 -16.19 32.93
C GLU A 260 -7.01 -17.16 33.87
N SER A 261 -7.31 -18.37 33.38
CA SER A 261 -7.94 -19.44 34.18
C SER A 261 -7.02 -19.96 35.30
N GLU A 262 -5.71 -20.02 35.08
CA GLU A 262 -4.75 -20.40 36.12
C GLU A 262 -4.51 -19.31 37.16
N ARG A 263 -4.53 -18.02 36.77
CA ARG A 263 -4.40 -16.89 37.70
C ARG A 263 -5.61 -16.71 38.62
N SER A 264 -6.77 -17.24 38.24
CA SER A 264 -8.02 -17.16 39.01
C SER A 264 -8.29 -18.37 39.90
N ARG A 265 -7.39 -19.38 39.92
CA ARG A 265 -7.46 -20.47 40.90
C ARG A 265 -7.00 -19.99 42.28
N PRO A 266 -7.79 -20.21 43.35
CA PRO A 266 -7.35 -19.89 44.71
C PRO A 266 -6.09 -20.70 45.04
N ARG A 267 -5.07 -20.00 45.54
CA ARG A 267 -3.87 -20.65 46.08
C ARG A 267 -4.25 -21.33 47.39
N ASN A 268 -4.32 -22.66 47.38
CA ASN A 268 -4.41 -23.48 48.60
C ASN A 268 -3.07 -23.53 49.32
#